data_AF-A0A965NV28-F1
#
_entry.id   AF-A0A965NV28-F1
#
_cell.length_a   1.000
_cell.length_b   1.000
_cell.length_c   1.000
_cell.angle_alpha   90.00
_cell.angle_beta   90.00
_cell.angle_gamma   90.00
#
_symmetry.space_group_name_H-M   'P 1'
#
loop_
_entity.id
_entity.type
_entity.pdbx_description
1 polymer ?
#
loop_
_entity_poly.entity_id
_entity_poly.type
_entity_poly.pdbx_seq_one_letter_code
_entity_poly.pdbx_strand_id
1 'polypeptide(L)'
;MNAPLASPRAGEPTTTAGSTRHTAIQRLRAETFDVLVVGGGITGAGVALDAAARGLRVALVERADFASGTSSKSSKLIHGGLRYLQQGDVALVYEALYERQRLLRNAPHLVRTLPFMIPVMTRDGVVSRKIARALGSALWMYDLTGGWRVGKLHRRLRAKKALAHMPTMNAEKLSSAYLYFDAEADDARLTLAIIRSAIERGAAVANYCGVTALKKNDASKVVGASVTTHEGESFDVNARVVVNATGVWGDSMRRMDIGGDSTTIRPAKGIHITVPWELVR
;
A
#
# COMPACT_ATOMS: atom_id res chain seq x y z
N MET A 1 4.53 0.24 33.79
CA MET A 1 4.98 -1.07 34.30
C MET A 1 4.98 -2.03 33.12
N ASN A 2 6.15 -2.28 32.55
CA ASN A 2 6.30 -3.13 31.37
C ASN A 2 6.46 -4.58 31.82
N ALA A 3 5.52 -5.44 31.43
CA ALA A 3 5.70 -6.89 31.55
C ALA A 3 6.84 -7.33 30.62
N PRO A 4 7.75 -8.22 31.05
CA PRO A 4 8.81 -8.72 30.19
C PRO A 4 8.22 -9.66 29.14
N LEU A 5 8.66 -9.49 27.88
CA LEU A 5 8.41 -10.42 26.80
C LEU A 5 8.92 -11.80 27.20
N ALA A 6 8.04 -12.80 27.15
CA ALA A 6 8.37 -14.18 27.47
C ALA A 6 9.54 -14.66 26.60
N SER A 7 10.56 -15.26 27.23
CA SER A 7 11.69 -15.87 26.53
C SER A 7 11.22 -17.08 25.70
N PRO A 8 11.82 -17.32 24.52
CA PRO A 8 11.46 -18.49 23.71
C PRO A 8 11.80 -19.77 24.47
N ARG A 9 10.92 -20.77 24.39
CA ARG A 9 11.16 -22.11 24.93
C ARG A 9 12.34 -22.75 24.18
N ALA A 10 13.34 -23.21 24.91
CA ALA A 10 14.47 -23.93 24.36
C ALA A 10 13.99 -25.24 23.71
N GLY A 11 14.17 -25.39 22.40
CA GLY A 11 13.93 -26.65 21.69
C GLY A 11 13.28 -26.56 20.31
N GLU A 12 12.72 -25.41 19.90
CA GLU A 12 12.22 -25.27 18.53
C GLU A 12 13.36 -24.90 17.56
N PRO A 13 13.56 -25.64 16.46
CA PRO A 13 14.56 -25.29 15.48
C PRO A 13 14.21 -23.91 14.91
N THR A 14 15.11 -22.95 15.10
CA THR A 14 15.06 -21.63 14.47
C THR A 14 15.39 -21.83 12.98
N THR A 15 14.39 -22.23 12.20
CA THR A 15 14.51 -22.36 10.75
C THR A 15 14.39 -20.99 10.11
N THR A 16 15.48 -20.21 10.14
CA THR A 16 15.76 -19.17 9.13
C THR A 16 16.17 -19.80 7.79
N ALA A 17 15.48 -20.86 7.36
CA ALA A 17 15.51 -21.33 5.99
C ALA A 17 14.37 -20.61 5.29
N GLY A 18 14.69 -19.64 4.42
CA GLY A 18 13.69 -18.88 3.68
C GLY A 18 12.65 -19.84 3.08
N SER A 19 11.40 -19.73 3.53
CA SER A 19 10.32 -20.60 3.06
C SER A 19 10.24 -20.49 1.55
N THR A 20 10.68 -21.54 0.86
CA THR A 20 10.57 -21.59 -0.59
C THR A 20 9.09 -21.70 -0.97
N ARG A 21 8.73 -21.28 -2.19
CA ARG A 21 7.36 -21.45 -2.70
C ARG A 21 6.91 -22.92 -2.61
N HIS A 22 7.81 -23.85 -2.87
CA HIS A 22 7.55 -25.28 -2.76
C HIS A 22 7.18 -25.68 -1.33
N THR A 23 7.98 -25.29 -0.33
CA THR A 23 7.68 -25.55 1.08
C THR A 23 6.35 -24.92 1.49
N ALA A 24 6.07 -23.69 1.06
CA ALA A 24 4.80 -23.03 1.33
C ALA A 24 3.62 -23.82 0.76
N ILE A 25 3.70 -24.32 -0.49
CA ILE A 25 2.65 -25.13 -1.10
C ILE A 25 2.41 -26.44 -0.32
N GLN A 26 3.45 -27.10 0.16
CA GLN A 26 3.27 -28.31 0.97
C GLN A 26 2.53 -28.00 2.28
N ARG A 27 2.90 -26.89 2.95
CA ARG A 27 2.19 -26.43 4.15
C ARG A 27 0.74 -26.08 3.86
N LEU A 28 0.46 -25.41 2.74
CA LEU A 28 -0.90 -25.04 2.32
C LEU A 28 -1.82 -26.26 2.14
N ARG A 29 -1.26 -27.43 1.77
CA ARG A 29 -2.01 -28.69 1.62
C ARG A 29 -2.23 -29.44 2.93
N ALA A 30 -1.22 -29.43 3.79
CA ALA A 30 -1.18 -30.29 4.97
C ALA A 30 -1.73 -29.61 6.23
N GLU A 31 -1.59 -28.30 6.35
CA GLU A 31 -1.96 -27.56 7.55
C GLU A 31 -3.38 -26.99 7.46
N THR A 32 -3.98 -26.78 8.64
CA THR A 32 -5.19 -25.95 8.78
C THR A 32 -4.79 -24.60 9.32
N PHE A 33 -5.18 -23.52 8.63
CA PHE A 33 -4.82 -22.16 8.99
C PHE A 33 -5.91 -21.49 9.83
N ASP A 34 -5.53 -20.50 10.63
CA ASP A 34 -6.50 -19.63 11.29
C ASP A 34 -7.03 -18.59 10.30
N VAL A 35 -6.17 -18.09 9.41
CA VAL A 35 -6.50 -17.08 8.39
C VAL A 35 -5.90 -17.48 7.05
N LEU A 36 -6.73 -17.56 6.01
CA LEU A 36 -6.32 -17.58 4.61
C LEU A 36 -6.56 -16.21 3.97
N VAL A 37 -5.50 -15.56 3.53
CA VAL A 37 -5.55 -14.28 2.81
C VAL A 37 -5.49 -14.54 1.31
N VAL A 38 -6.48 -14.01 0.57
CA VAL A 38 -6.55 -14.14 -0.89
C VAL A 38 -6.16 -12.81 -1.53
N GLY A 39 -5.02 -12.81 -2.23
CA GLY A 39 -4.44 -11.64 -2.89
C GLY A 39 -3.14 -11.17 -2.23
N GLY A 40 -2.06 -11.13 -3.00
CA GLY A 40 -0.71 -10.70 -2.62
C GLY A 40 -0.37 -9.27 -2.98
N GLY A 41 -1.38 -8.38 -3.00
CA GLY A 41 -1.19 -6.93 -3.04
C GLY A 41 -0.90 -6.35 -1.65
N ILE A 42 -0.72 -5.03 -1.57
CA ILE A 42 -0.36 -4.33 -0.33
C ILE A 42 -1.34 -4.60 0.82
N THR A 43 -2.64 -4.70 0.52
CA THR A 43 -3.68 -5.00 1.51
C THR A 43 -3.51 -6.41 2.08
N GLY A 44 -3.39 -7.42 1.21
CA GLY A 44 -3.22 -8.80 1.66
C GLY A 44 -1.89 -9.04 2.38
N ALA A 45 -0.81 -8.40 1.89
CA ALA A 45 0.47 -8.38 2.57
C ALA A 45 0.35 -7.81 4.01
N GLY A 46 -0.33 -6.68 4.17
CA GLY A 46 -0.56 -6.06 5.48
C GLY A 46 -1.38 -6.94 6.43
N VAL A 47 -2.47 -7.54 5.92
CA VAL A 47 -3.29 -8.49 6.69
C VAL A 47 -2.46 -9.70 7.13
N ALA A 48 -1.69 -10.29 6.22
CA ALA A 48 -0.86 -11.45 6.52
C ALA A 48 0.21 -11.13 7.56
N LEU A 49 0.88 -9.98 7.44
CA LEU A 49 1.88 -9.53 8.41
C LEU A 49 1.25 -9.29 9.79
N ASP A 50 0.14 -8.57 9.87
CA ASP A 50 -0.51 -8.28 11.15
C ASP A 50 -1.02 -9.56 11.83
N ALA A 51 -1.68 -10.46 11.08
CA ALA A 51 -2.16 -11.73 11.59
C ALA A 51 -1.01 -12.62 12.08
N ALA A 52 0.08 -12.73 11.31
CA ALA A 52 1.25 -13.53 11.71
C ALA A 52 1.97 -12.90 12.91
N ALA A 53 2.05 -11.57 13.00
CA ALA A 53 2.64 -10.87 14.14
C ALA A 53 1.85 -11.08 15.45
N ARG A 54 0.57 -11.45 15.35
CA ARG A 54 -0.30 -11.81 16.49
C ARG A 54 -0.26 -13.32 16.83
N GLY A 55 0.57 -14.10 16.14
CA GLY A 55 0.74 -15.54 16.39
C GLY A 55 -0.30 -16.44 15.74
N LEU A 56 -1.09 -15.92 14.78
CA LEU A 56 -2.04 -16.74 14.03
C LEU A 56 -1.32 -17.58 12.97
N ARG A 57 -1.85 -18.78 12.67
CA ARG A 57 -1.39 -19.54 11.50
C ARG A 57 -1.98 -18.94 10.23
N VAL A 58 -1.12 -18.32 9.42
CA VAL A 58 -1.52 -17.56 8.24
C VAL A 58 -1.10 -18.27 6.97
N ALA A 59 -2.05 -18.38 6.04
CA ALA A 59 -1.82 -18.69 4.64
C ALA A 59 -2.06 -17.43 3.79
N LEU A 60 -1.23 -17.19 2.78
CA LEU A 60 -1.50 -16.19 1.72
C LEU A 60 -1.31 -16.83 0.35
N VAL A 61 -2.29 -16.66 -0.53
CA VAL A 61 -2.21 -17.08 -1.93
C VAL A 61 -2.42 -15.91 -2.88
N GLU A 62 -1.58 -15.82 -3.91
CA GLU A 62 -1.67 -14.83 -4.99
C GLU A 62 -1.67 -15.55 -6.33
N ARG A 63 -2.61 -15.22 -7.23
CA ARG A 63 -2.77 -15.92 -8.51
C ARG A 63 -1.68 -15.59 -9.55
N ALA A 64 -1.08 -14.41 -9.46
CA ALA A 64 0.00 -13.94 -10.32
C ALA A 64 1.27 -13.76 -9.47
N ASP A 65 2.11 -12.78 -9.77
CA ASP A 65 3.24 -12.43 -8.90
C ASP A 65 2.80 -11.46 -7.78
N PHE A 66 3.57 -11.38 -6.71
CA PHE A 66 3.32 -10.43 -5.62
C PHE A 66 3.34 -8.99 -6.12
N ALA A 67 2.46 -8.15 -5.57
CA ALA A 67 2.25 -6.77 -6.00
C ALA A 67 1.85 -6.56 -7.49
N SER A 68 1.69 -7.63 -8.28
CA SER A 68 1.37 -7.54 -9.72
C SER A 68 -0.02 -6.95 -10.03
N GLY A 69 -0.88 -6.77 -9.04
CA GLY A 69 -2.10 -5.97 -9.15
C GLY A 69 -1.84 -4.46 -9.10
N THR A 70 -2.81 -3.70 -8.59
CA THR A 70 -2.73 -2.23 -8.44
C THR A 70 -1.54 -1.77 -7.59
N SER A 71 -1.06 -2.60 -6.68
CA SER A 71 0.04 -2.29 -5.73
C SER A 71 1.42 -2.07 -6.37
N SER A 72 1.56 -2.17 -7.69
CA SER A 72 2.77 -1.72 -8.41
C SER A 72 2.50 -0.66 -9.50
N LYS A 73 1.27 -0.12 -9.54
CA LYS A 73 0.78 0.83 -10.56
C LYS A 73 0.28 2.14 -9.94
N SER A 74 0.72 2.44 -8.73
CA SER A 74 0.42 3.73 -8.10
C SER A 74 1.33 4.83 -8.65
N SER A 75 1.06 6.07 -8.25
CA SER A 75 1.99 7.21 -8.44
C SER A 75 3.25 7.11 -7.59
N LYS A 76 3.44 6.03 -6.82
CA LYS A 76 4.62 5.76 -5.98
C LYS A 76 4.80 6.79 -4.86
N LEU A 77 3.69 7.31 -4.34
CA LEU A 77 3.66 8.33 -3.29
C LEU A 77 3.01 7.80 -2.02
N ILE A 78 3.57 8.19 -0.87
CA ILE A 78 2.96 8.08 0.45
C ILE A 78 2.57 9.49 0.88
N HIS A 79 1.38 9.92 0.48
CA HIS A 79 0.92 11.29 0.66
C HIS A 79 -0.22 11.42 1.67
N GLY A 80 -0.24 12.52 2.41
CA GLY A 80 -1.35 12.90 3.29
C GLY A 80 -2.60 13.37 2.54
N GLY A 81 -2.47 13.74 1.26
CA GLY A 81 -3.60 14.07 0.39
C GLY A 81 -4.14 15.48 0.59
N LEU A 82 -3.34 16.48 0.23
CA LEU A 82 -3.68 17.91 0.31
C LEU A 82 -5.05 18.26 -0.33
N ARG A 83 -5.48 17.50 -1.34
CA ARG A 83 -6.78 17.70 -2.01
C ARG A 83 -7.97 17.35 -1.10
N TYR A 84 -7.86 16.30 -0.27
CA TYR A 84 -8.92 15.90 0.66
C TYR A 84 -9.15 16.97 1.72
N LEU A 85 -8.09 17.70 2.06
CA LEU A 85 -8.19 18.84 2.97
C LEU A 85 -9.06 19.97 2.41
N GLN A 86 -9.09 20.15 1.08
CA GLN A 86 -10.00 21.10 0.42
C GLN A 86 -11.45 20.63 0.43
N GLN A 87 -11.69 19.33 0.63
CA GLN A 87 -13.00 18.70 0.71
C GLN A 87 -13.54 18.64 2.15
N GLY A 88 -12.70 18.99 3.14
CA GLY A 88 -13.07 18.98 4.57
C GLY A 88 -12.67 17.69 5.30
N ASP A 89 -12.02 16.74 4.64
CA ASP A 89 -11.68 15.42 5.21
C ASP A 89 -10.40 15.47 6.07
N VAL A 90 -10.41 16.29 7.12
CA VAL A 90 -9.25 16.52 7.99
C VAL A 90 -8.77 15.24 8.69
N ALA A 91 -9.71 14.38 9.11
CA ALA A 91 -9.39 13.12 9.79
C ALA A 91 -8.59 12.16 8.88
N LEU A 92 -9.00 12.04 7.61
CA LEU A 92 -8.29 11.24 6.61
C LEU A 92 -6.87 11.77 6.38
N VAL A 93 -6.72 13.10 6.26
CA VAL A 93 -5.42 13.73 6.08
C VAL A 93 -4.51 13.49 7.29
N TYR A 94 -5.04 13.65 8.50
CA TYR A 94 -4.31 13.38 9.74
C TYR A 94 -3.83 11.93 9.82
N GLU A 95 -4.71 10.97 9.54
CA GLU A 95 -4.40 9.54 9.55
C GLU A 95 -3.33 9.19 8.50
N ALA A 96 -3.51 9.66 7.26
CA ALA A 96 -2.54 9.42 6.19
C ALA A 96 -1.15 10.00 6.51
N LEU A 97 -1.09 11.20 7.10
CA LEU A 97 0.16 11.82 7.55
C LEU A 97 0.79 11.09 8.74
N TYR A 98 -0.03 10.53 9.64
CA TYR A 98 0.43 9.72 10.75
C TYR A 98 1.03 8.39 10.28
N GLU A 99 0.32 7.66 9.40
CA GLU A 99 0.80 6.40 8.82
C GLU A 99 2.03 6.60 7.93
N ARG A 100 2.10 7.72 7.19
CA ARG A 100 3.33 8.12 6.47
C ARG A 100 4.55 8.17 7.38
N GLN A 101 4.41 8.72 8.59
CA GLN A 101 5.52 8.78 9.55
C GLN A 101 5.93 7.38 10.04
N ARG A 102 4.96 6.47 10.22
CA ARG A 102 5.25 5.08 10.58
C ARG A 102 6.00 4.36 9.45
N LEU A 103 5.59 4.56 8.20
CA LEU A 103 6.26 3.99 7.03
C LEU A 103 7.70 4.50 6.87
N LEU A 104 7.92 5.81 7.04
CA LEU A 104 9.27 6.40 7.05
C LEU A 104 10.18 5.79 8.13
N ARG A 105 9.62 5.51 9.31
CA ARG A 105 10.36 4.89 10.41
C ARG A 105 10.60 3.40 10.21
N ASN A 106 9.59 2.67 9.72
CA ASN A 106 9.63 1.21 9.63
C ASN A 106 10.39 0.73 8.39
N ALA A 107 10.35 1.47 7.28
CA ALA A 107 10.97 1.11 6.02
C ALA A 107 11.77 2.29 5.42
N PRO A 108 12.76 2.86 6.15
CA PRO A 108 13.54 4.02 5.69
C PRO A 108 14.37 3.73 4.42
N HIS A 109 14.59 2.45 4.11
CA HIS A 109 15.26 1.99 2.90
C HIS A 109 14.35 1.94 1.66
N LEU A 110 13.03 2.10 1.82
CA LEU A 110 12.03 2.09 0.74
C LEU A 110 11.20 3.35 0.67
N VAL A 111 11.03 4.05 1.80
CA VAL A 111 10.20 5.24 1.91
C VAL A 111 11.08 6.43 2.24
N ARG A 112 11.05 7.46 1.39
CA ARG A 112 11.88 8.66 1.52
C ARG A 112 11.03 9.91 1.39
N THR A 113 11.43 10.97 2.09
CA THR A 113 10.79 12.28 1.96
C THR A 113 11.03 12.85 0.57
N LEU A 114 9.97 13.25 -0.12
CA LEU A 114 9.99 13.86 -1.44
C LEU A 114 9.46 15.31 -1.36
N PRO A 115 10.22 16.32 -1.82
CA PRO A 115 9.72 17.68 -1.94
C PRO A 115 8.79 17.84 -3.15
N PHE A 116 7.67 18.53 -2.96
CA PHE A 116 6.70 18.87 -3.99
C PHE A 116 6.62 20.38 -4.18
N MET A 117 6.74 20.83 -5.42
CA MET A 117 6.64 22.25 -5.76
C MET A 117 5.31 22.53 -6.49
N ILE A 118 4.50 23.42 -5.93
CA ILE A 118 3.26 23.91 -6.54
C ILE A 118 3.51 25.33 -7.06
N PRO A 119 3.61 25.54 -8.39
CA PRO A 119 3.83 26.87 -8.96
C PRO A 119 2.57 27.75 -8.85
N VAL A 120 2.78 29.05 -8.66
CA VAL A 120 1.74 30.09 -8.65
C VAL A 120 1.97 31.01 -9.84
N MET A 121 1.07 30.98 -10.81
CA MET A 121 1.19 31.70 -12.08
C MET A 121 0.36 33.00 -12.08
N THR A 122 0.90 34.12 -12.59
CA THR A 122 0.27 35.47 -12.51
C THR A 122 -0.62 35.85 -13.70
N ARG A 123 -0.35 35.33 -14.90
CA ARG A 123 -1.05 35.67 -16.16
C ARG A 123 -1.59 34.40 -16.81
N ASP A 124 -2.90 34.36 -17.03
CA ASP A 124 -3.64 33.26 -17.70
C ASP A 124 -3.46 31.86 -17.07
N GLY A 125 -3.04 31.81 -15.81
CA GLY A 125 -2.91 30.55 -15.07
C GLY A 125 -4.23 30.13 -14.44
N VAL A 126 -4.41 28.81 -14.28
CA VAL A 126 -5.59 28.18 -13.64
C VAL A 126 -5.81 28.66 -12.18
N VAL A 127 -4.79 29.27 -11.56
CA VAL A 127 -4.77 29.62 -10.13
C VAL A 127 -4.75 31.14 -9.97
N SER A 128 -5.91 31.74 -9.65
CA SER A 128 -6.01 33.18 -9.34
C SER A 128 -5.23 33.56 -8.07
N ARG A 129 -4.95 34.85 -7.89
CA ARG A 129 -4.27 35.40 -6.69
C ARG A 129 -5.00 35.03 -5.38
N LYS A 130 -6.33 34.81 -5.43
CA LYS A 130 -7.12 34.31 -4.29
C LYS A 130 -6.84 32.83 -4.01
N ILE A 131 -6.78 31.99 -5.05
CA ILE A 131 -6.46 30.56 -4.92
C ILE A 131 -5.04 30.37 -4.39
N ALA A 132 -4.09 31.21 -4.80
CA ALA A 132 -2.72 31.19 -4.26
C ALA A 132 -2.62 31.50 -2.75
N ARG A 133 -3.51 32.36 -2.23
CA ARG A 133 -3.61 32.63 -0.79
C ARG A 133 -4.29 31.46 -0.06
N ALA A 134 -5.38 30.93 -0.62
CA ALA A 134 -6.06 29.76 -0.07
C ALA A 134 -5.14 28.53 0.01
N LEU A 135 -4.25 28.36 -0.98
CA LEU A 135 -3.24 27.30 -0.96
C LEU A 135 -2.25 27.45 0.20
N GLY A 136 -1.82 28.68 0.52
CA GLY A 136 -0.96 28.92 1.68
C GLY A 136 -1.63 28.51 2.99
N SER A 137 -2.90 28.85 3.18
CA SER A 137 -3.69 28.41 4.35
C SER A 137 -3.87 26.89 4.39
N ALA A 138 -4.14 26.27 3.24
CA ALA A 138 -4.26 24.81 3.15
C ALA A 138 -2.95 24.10 3.52
N LEU A 139 -1.80 24.64 3.10
CA LEU A 139 -0.49 24.08 3.46
C LEU A 139 -0.15 24.25 4.95
N TRP A 140 -0.55 25.36 5.56
CA TRP A 140 -0.46 25.49 7.03
C TRP A 140 -1.32 24.44 7.73
N MET A 141 -2.55 24.23 7.27
CA MET A 141 -3.43 23.20 7.84
C MET A 141 -2.87 21.79 7.60
N TYR A 142 -2.26 21.54 6.44
CA TYR A 142 -1.56 20.29 6.13
C TYR A 142 -0.37 20.05 7.06
N ASP A 143 0.44 21.08 7.29
CA ASP A 143 1.55 21.00 8.23
C ASP A 143 1.05 20.74 9.65
N LEU A 144 0.07 21.50 10.14
CA LEU A 144 -0.48 21.35 11.49
C LEU A 144 -1.14 19.98 11.72
N THR A 145 -1.78 19.40 10.71
CA THR A 145 -2.40 18.06 10.80
C THR A 145 -1.39 16.91 10.78
N GLY A 146 -0.11 17.19 10.52
CA GLY A 146 0.94 16.16 10.59
C GLY A 146 2.02 16.27 9.52
N GLY A 147 1.87 17.20 8.56
CA GLY A 147 2.82 17.43 7.48
C GLY A 147 4.23 17.65 8.02
N TRP A 148 4.35 18.43 9.09
CA TRP A 148 5.61 18.80 9.73
C TRP A 148 6.39 17.65 10.38
N ARG A 149 5.74 16.49 10.64
CA ARG A 149 6.36 15.35 11.35
C ARG A 149 7.57 14.76 10.63
N VAL A 150 7.75 15.06 9.33
CA VAL A 150 8.95 14.74 8.55
C VAL A 150 10.13 15.67 8.85
N GLY A 151 10.00 16.58 9.82
CA GLY A 151 11.03 17.54 10.24
C GLY A 151 11.16 18.76 9.33
N LYS A 152 10.20 19.00 8.43
CA LYS A 152 10.21 20.12 7.48
C LYS A 152 8.81 20.73 7.35
N LEU A 153 8.74 22.05 7.45
CA LEU A 153 7.54 22.84 7.13
C LEU A 153 7.54 23.25 5.66
N HIS A 154 6.35 23.51 5.13
CA HIS A 154 6.20 24.12 3.81
C HIS A 154 6.87 25.50 3.75
N ARG A 155 7.26 25.91 2.54
CA ARG A 155 7.93 27.18 2.28
C ARG A 155 7.37 27.83 1.03
N ARG A 156 7.26 29.16 1.06
CA ARG A 156 6.99 29.93 -0.15
C ARG A 156 8.30 30.36 -0.80
N LEU A 157 8.48 29.99 -2.07
CA LEU A 157 9.63 30.33 -2.90
C LEU A 157 9.31 31.54 -3.78
N ARG A 158 10.26 32.47 -3.89
CA ARG A 158 10.23 33.51 -4.93
C ARG A 158 10.48 32.87 -6.30
N ALA A 159 9.99 33.49 -7.37
CA ALA A 159 10.13 32.98 -8.74
C ALA A 159 11.58 32.54 -9.08
N LYS A 160 12.59 33.37 -8.77
CA LYS A 160 14.02 33.02 -8.99
C LYS A 160 14.45 31.70 -8.33
N LYS A 161 14.00 31.43 -7.11
CA LYS A 161 14.33 30.17 -6.39
C LYS A 161 13.54 28.99 -6.96
N ALA A 162 12.30 29.19 -7.36
CA ALA A 162 11.49 28.15 -7.99
C ALA A 162 12.05 27.74 -9.36
N LEU A 163 12.49 28.70 -10.18
CA LEU A 163 13.16 28.44 -11.47
C LEU A 163 14.49 27.70 -11.30
N ALA A 164 15.22 27.94 -10.22
CA ALA A 164 16.43 27.17 -9.92
C ALA A 164 16.15 25.67 -9.67
N HIS A 165 14.93 25.31 -9.25
CA HIS A 165 14.50 23.92 -9.10
C HIS A 165 13.90 23.33 -10.39
N MET A 166 13.27 24.15 -11.23
CA MET A 166 12.64 23.73 -12.48
C MET A 166 12.88 24.77 -13.59
N PRO A 167 14.03 24.72 -14.29
CA PRO A 167 14.42 25.73 -15.27
C PRO A 167 13.51 25.82 -16.51
N THR A 168 12.87 24.71 -16.88
CA THR A 168 11.94 24.60 -18.02
C THR A 168 10.58 25.28 -17.82
N MET A 169 10.29 25.79 -16.63
CA MET A 169 9.03 26.47 -16.35
C MET A 169 8.99 27.85 -17.01
N ASN A 170 7.80 28.29 -17.47
CA ASN A 170 7.63 29.62 -18.07
C ASN A 170 7.91 30.72 -17.03
N ALA A 171 9.10 31.32 -17.11
CA ALA A 171 9.60 32.32 -16.16
C ALA A 171 8.76 33.59 -16.12
N GLU A 172 8.25 34.05 -17.27
CA GLU A 172 7.46 35.28 -17.37
C GLU A 172 6.12 35.17 -16.65
N LYS A 173 5.57 33.96 -16.59
CA LYS A 173 4.27 33.69 -15.95
C LYS A 173 4.40 33.28 -14.49
N LEU A 174 5.60 32.97 -14.00
CA LEU A 174 5.80 32.47 -12.64
C LEU A 174 5.91 33.60 -11.62
N SER A 175 4.96 33.63 -10.66
CA SER A 175 4.97 34.60 -9.55
C SER A 175 5.80 34.12 -8.37
N SER A 176 5.52 32.90 -7.93
CA SER A 176 6.07 32.25 -6.74
C SER A 176 5.78 30.76 -6.82
N ALA A 177 6.28 29.98 -5.88
CA ALA A 177 5.85 28.60 -5.71
C ALA A 177 5.71 28.28 -4.22
N TYR A 178 4.95 27.24 -3.90
CA TYR A 178 5.01 26.60 -2.59
C TYR A 178 5.78 25.30 -2.70
N LEU A 179 6.73 25.11 -1.80
CA LEU A 179 7.44 23.85 -1.60
C LEU A 179 6.88 23.20 -0.35
N TYR A 180 6.32 22.01 -0.46
CA TYR A 180 5.86 21.22 0.68
C TYR A 180 6.46 19.81 0.60
N PHE A 181 6.27 19.01 1.65
CA PHE A 181 6.96 17.73 1.79
C PHE A 181 5.96 16.59 1.98
N ASP A 182 6.10 15.59 1.13
CA ASP A 182 5.45 14.28 1.26
C ASP A 182 6.50 13.18 1.23
N ALA A 183 6.09 11.94 1.02
CA ALA A 183 7.01 10.83 0.83
C ALA A 183 6.71 10.08 -0.47
N GLU A 184 7.72 9.42 -0.97
CA GLU A 184 7.63 8.48 -2.09
C GLU A 184 8.06 7.10 -1.60
N ALA A 185 7.56 6.07 -2.30
CA ALA A 185 7.92 4.69 -2.04
C ALA A 185 7.92 3.89 -3.34
N ASP A 186 8.82 2.93 -3.43
CA ASP A 186 8.67 1.83 -4.40
C ASP A 186 7.53 0.92 -3.90
N ASP A 187 6.38 1.00 -4.55
CA ASP A 187 5.13 0.36 -4.13
C ASP A 187 5.22 -1.18 -4.20
N ALA A 188 5.87 -1.70 -5.25
CA ALA A 188 6.11 -3.13 -5.39
C ALA A 188 7.08 -3.66 -4.32
N ARG A 189 8.21 -2.98 -4.11
CA ARG A 189 9.19 -3.41 -3.10
C ARG A 189 8.67 -3.26 -1.68
N LEU A 190 7.87 -2.23 -1.40
CA LEU A 190 7.21 -2.08 -0.09
C LEU A 190 6.27 -3.25 0.18
N THR A 191 5.46 -3.64 -0.81
CA THR A 191 4.58 -4.81 -0.71
C THR A 191 5.39 -6.09 -0.46
N LEU A 192 6.48 -6.29 -1.21
CA LEU A 192 7.35 -7.46 -1.04
C LEU A 192 8.04 -7.49 0.32
N ALA A 193 8.50 -6.36 0.85
CA ALA A 193 9.11 -6.28 2.17
C ALA A 193 8.13 -6.69 3.29
N ILE A 194 6.86 -6.31 3.16
CA ILE A 194 5.80 -6.72 4.09
C ILE A 194 5.53 -8.22 3.99
N ILE A 195 5.46 -8.78 2.77
CA ILE A 195 5.29 -10.22 2.56
C ILE A 195 6.46 -11.01 3.17
N ARG A 196 7.70 -10.56 2.95
CA ARG A 196 8.88 -11.18 3.57
C ARG A 196 8.81 -11.13 5.09
N SER A 197 8.38 -10.01 5.65
CA SER A 197 8.17 -9.89 7.10
C SER A 197 7.10 -10.85 7.62
N ALA A 198 6.07 -11.16 6.83
CA ALA A 198 5.05 -12.16 7.19
C ALA A 198 5.62 -13.58 7.14
N ILE A 199 6.43 -13.90 6.11
CA ILE A 199 7.13 -15.19 5.99
C ILE A 199 8.10 -15.41 7.14
N GLU A 200 8.87 -14.39 7.52
CA GLU A 200 9.78 -14.41 8.69
C GLU A 200 9.04 -14.67 10.00
N ARG A 201 7.72 -14.40 10.04
CA ARG A 201 6.83 -14.69 11.16
C ARG A 201 6.05 -15.99 11.01
N GLY A 202 6.43 -16.85 10.05
CA GLY A 202 5.89 -18.20 9.88
C GLY A 202 4.69 -18.32 8.95
N ALA A 203 4.26 -17.25 8.28
CA ALA A 203 3.17 -17.33 7.30
C ALA A 203 3.57 -18.23 6.10
N ALA A 204 2.67 -19.10 5.67
CA ALA A 204 2.81 -19.88 4.44
C ALA A 204 2.30 -19.04 3.26
N VAL A 205 3.21 -18.59 2.39
CA VAL A 205 2.88 -17.62 1.34
C VAL A 205 3.30 -18.17 -0.03
N ALA A 206 2.37 -18.20 -0.99
CA ALA A 206 2.63 -18.68 -2.35
C ALA A 206 2.00 -17.75 -3.41
N ASN A 207 2.83 -17.26 -4.33
CA ASN A 207 2.39 -16.65 -5.59
C ASN A 207 2.13 -17.74 -6.66
N TYR A 208 1.52 -17.34 -7.78
CA TYR A 208 1.07 -18.23 -8.84
C TYR A 208 0.13 -19.37 -8.38
N CYS A 209 -0.71 -19.06 -7.38
CA CYS A 209 -1.71 -19.92 -6.75
C CYS A 209 -3.04 -19.15 -6.69
N GLY A 210 -3.93 -19.42 -7.63
CA GLY A 210 -5.22 -18.73 -7.74
C GLY A 210 -6.34 -19.49 -7.05
N VAL A 211 -7.14 -18.80 -6.22
CA VAL A 211 -8.39 -19.35 -5.68
C VAL A 211 -9.41 -19.51 -6.80
N THR A 212 -9.96 -20.72 -6.92
CA THR A 212 -10.94 -21.10 -7.95
C THR A 212 -12.33 -21.41 -7.37
N ALA A 213 -12.40 -21.83 -6.10
CA ALA A 213 -13.66 -22.04 -5.38
C ALA A 213 -13.48 -21.77 -3.87
N LEU A 214 -14.54 -21.31 -3.21
CA LEU A 214 -14.60 -21.26 -1.74
C LEU A 214 -15.20 -22.56 -1.21
N LYS A 215 -14.56 -23.13 -0.19
CA LYS A 215 -15.07 -24.33 0.47
C LYS A 215 -16.01 -23.93 1.61
N LYS A 216 -17.19 -24.52 1.63
CA LYS A 216 -18.19 -24.31 2.68
C LYS A 216 -18.52 -25.61 3.39
N ASN A 217 -18.82 -25.51 4.68
CA ASN A 217 -19.39 -26.62 5.43
C ASN A 217 -20.92 -26.68 5.25
N ASP A 218 -21.57 -27.67 5.87
CA ASP A 218 -23.03 -27.86 5.80
C ASP A 218 -23.85 -26.66 6.30
N ALA A 219 -23.26 -25.86 7.19
CA ALA A 219 -23.86 -24.61 7.69
C ALA A 219 -23.61 -23.40 6.75
N SER A 220 -23.17 -23.64 5.51
CA SER A 220 -22.82 -22.61 4.52
C SER A 220 -21.72 -21.63 4.94
N LYS A 221 -20.93 -21.97 5.97
CA LYS A 221 -19.80 -21.16 6.42
C LYS A 221 -18.55 -21.52 5.63
N VAL A 222 -17.81 -20.50 5.18
CA VAL A 222 -16.52 -20.68 4.52
C VAL A 222 -15.49 -21.28 5.49
N VAL A 223 -14.84 -22.37 5.07
CA VAL A 223 -13.85 -23.15 5.84
C VAL A 223 -12.53 -23.36 5.08
N GLY A 224 -12.34 -22.64 3.96
CA GLY A 224 -11.16 -22.76 3.13
C GLY A 224 -11.43 -22.37 1.68
N ALA A 225 -10.50 -22.72 0.81
CA ALA A 225 -10.62 -22.48 -0.62
C ALA A 225 -9.90 -23.58 -1.42
N SER A 226 -10.41 -23.87 -2.62
CA SER A 226 -9.69 -24.62 -3.64
C SER A 226 -8.79 -23.66 -4.41
N VAL A 227 -7.54 -24.07 -4.61
CA VAL A 227 -6.47 -23.28 -5.21
C VAL A 227 -5.87 -24.05 -6.36
N THR A 228 -5.67 -23.38 -7.49
CA THR A 228 -4.99 -23.93 -8.67
C THR A 228 -3.68 -23.18 -8.91
N THR A 229 -2.59 -23.91 -9.08
CA THR A 229 -1.29 -23.33 -9.43
C THR A 229 -1.23 -22.95 -10.91
N HIS A 230 -0.27 -22.11 -11.31
CA HIS A 230 -0.08 -21.79 -12.73
C HIS A 230 0.31 -23.00 -13.59
N GLU A 231 0.83 -24.06 -12.98
CA GLU A 231 1.12 -25.34 -13.63
C GLU A 231 -0.13 -26.23 -13.80
N GLY A 232 -1.31 -25.78 -13.33
CA GLY A 232 -2.58 -26.50 -13.45
C GLY A 232 -2.89 -27.45 -12.30
N GLU A 233 -2.01 -27.55 -11.30
CA GLU A 233 -2.24 -28.42 -10.15
C GLU A 233 -3.25 -27.80 -9.19
N SER A 234 -4.23 -28.58 -8.74
CA SER A 234 -5.27 -28.10 -7.82
C SER A 234 -5.21 -28.81 -6.47
N PHE A 235 -5.40 -28.04 -5.40
CA PHE A 235 -5.44 -28.55 -4.03
C PHE A 235 -6.30 -27.65 -3.16
N ASP A 236 -6.68 -28.15 -1.99
CA ASP A 236 -7.49 -27.41 -1.04
C ASP A 236 -6.63 -26.83 0.08
N VAL A 237 -6.97 -25.61 0.50
CA VAL A 237 -6.41 -24.95 1.68
C VAL A 237 -7.49 -24.81 2.72
N ASN A 238 -7.30 -25.44 3.88
CA ASN A 238 -8.26 -25.39 5.00
C ASN A 238 -7.96 -24.19 5.89
N ALA A 239 -8.98 -23.38 6.19
CA ALA A 239 -8.82 -22.20 7.04
C ALA A 239 -10.09 -21.87 7.85
N ARG A 240 -9.92 -21.36 9.08
CA ARG A 240 -11.05 -20.95 9.93
C ARG A 240 -11.72 -19.66 9.44
N VAL A 241 -10.95 -18.78 8.81
CA VAL A 241 -11.39 -17.51 8.22
C VAL A 241 -10.70 -17.32 6.87
N VAL A 242 -11.42 -16.81 5.87
CA VAL A 242 -10.88 -16.39 4.58
C VAL A 242 -11.04 -14.87 4.44
N VAL A 243 -9.95 -14.17 4.16
CA VAL A 243 -9.93 -12.72 3.94
C VAL A 243 -9.79 -12.44 2.45
N ASN A 244 -10.80 -11.79 1.86
CA ASN A 244 -10.76 -11.30 0.49
C ASN A 244 -9.97 -9.99 0.43
N ALA A 245 -8.70 -10.06 0.01
CA ALA A 245 -7.82 -8.91 -0.19
C ALA A 245 -7.46 -8.71 -1.67
N THR A 246 -8.37 -9.06 -2.58
CA THR A 246 -8.13 -9.10 -4.03
C THR A 246 -8.31 -7.75 -4.74
N GLY A 247 -8.36 -6.64 -4.01
CA GLY A 247 -8.42 -5.29 -4.59
C GLY A 247 -9.56 -5.12 -5.58
N VAL A 248 -9.25 -4.71 -6.81
CA VAL A 248 -10.25 -4.51 -7.89
C VAL A 248 -10.98 -5.80 -8.31
N TRP A 249 -10.49 -6.97 -7.89
CA TRP A 249 -11.13 -8.27 -8.12
C TRP A 249 -12.03 -8.72 -6.96
N GLY A 250 -12.26 -7.85 -5.97
CA GLY A 250 -13.05 -8.16 -4.77
C GLY A 250 -14.44 -8.74 -5.07
N ASP A 251 -15.14 -8.16 -6.06
CA ASP A 251 -16.47 -8.61 -6.45
C ASP A 251 -16.45 -10.02 -7.09
N SER A 252 -15.37 -10.43 -7.74
CA SER A 252 -15.27 -11.81 -8.27
C SER A 252 -15.20 -12.85 -7.16
N MET A 253 -14.46 -12.57 -6.09
CA MET A 253 -14.45 -13.41 -4.89
C MET A 253 -15.80 -13.38 -4.17
N ARG A 254 -16.46 -12.22 -4.12
CA ARG A 254 -17.80 -12.10 -3.52
C ARG A 254 -18.85 -12.92 -4.27
N ARG A 255 -18.82 -12.89 -5.61
CA ARG A 255 -19.68 -13.73 -6.46
C ARG A 255 -19.47 -15.22 -6.22
N MET A 256 -18.22 -15.64 -5.99
CA MET A 256 -17.90 -17.03 -5.64
C MET A 256 -18.49 -17.46 -4.29
N ASP A 257 -18.65 -16.52 -3.35
CA ASP A 257 -19.24 -16.80 -2.04
C ASP A 257 -20.77 -16.83 -2.09
N ILE A 258 -21.40 -15.71 -2.43
CA ILE A 258 -22.85 -15.51 -2.25
C ILE A 258 -23.65 -15.61 -3.56
N GLY A 259 -22.99 -15.77 -4.71
CA GLY A 259 -23.62 -15.72 -6.02
C GLY A 259 -24.14 -14.33 -6.40
N GLY A 260 -24.90 -14.28 -7.51
CA GLY A 260 -25.63 -13.10 -7.97
C GLY A 260 -24.78 -11.92 -8.47
N ASP A 261 -25.45 -10.84 -8.87
CA ASP A 261 -24.81 -9.60 -9.31
C ASP A 261 -24.42 -8.76 -8.09
N SER A 262 -23.20 -8.98 -7.61
CA SER A 262 -22.67 -8.38 -6.38
C SER A 262 -21.66 -7.26 -6.66
N THR A 263 -21.86 -6.51 -7.75
CA THR A 263 -20.95 -5.44 -8.18
C THR A 263 -20.99 -4.24 -7.24
N THR A 264 -19.91 -4.02 -6.51
CA THR A 264 -19.72 -2.88 -5.58
C THR A 264 -18.51 -2.02 -5.95
N ILE A 265 -17.59 -2.56 -6.76
CA ILE A 265 -16.34 -1.91 -7.13
C ILE A 265 -16.46 -1.32 -8.53
N ARG A 266 -16.10 -0.05 -8.67
CA ARG A 266 -16.00 0.64 -9.96
C ARG A 266 -14.55 1.10 -10.21
N PRO A 267 -13.71 0.29 -10.87
CA PRO A 267 -12.32 0.65 -11.13
C PRO A 267 -12.22 1.87 -12.06
N ALA A 268 -11.35 2.82 -11.73
CA ALA A 268 -11.00 3.93 -12.61
C ALA A 268 -9.54 3.77 -13.08
N LYS A 269 -9.31 3.92 -14.38
CA LYS A 269 -7.98 3.76 -14.98
C LYS A 269 -7.16 5.04 -14.80
N GLY A 270 -5.95 4.90 -14.26
CA GLY A 270 -4.89 5.92 -14.29
C GLY A 270 -3.69 5.40 -15.10
N ILE A 271 -2.95 6.29 -15.75
CA ILE A 271 -1.73 5.97 -16.50
C ILE A 271 -0.58 6.89 -16.08
N HIS A 272 0.65 6.38 -16.21
CA HIS A 272 1.88 7.15 -16.00
C HIS A 272 2.74 7.05 -17.26
N ILE A 273 3.45 8.13 -17.57
CA ILE A 273 4.39 8.21 -18.70
C ILE A 273 5.76 8.51 -18.12
N THR A 274 6.77 7.79 -18.59
CA THR A 274 8.17 8.04 -18.26
C THR A 274 8.87 8.62 -19.48
N VAL A 275 9.63 9.68 -19.28
CA VAL A 275 10.49 10.29 -20.29
C VAL A 275 11.90 10.42 -19.74
N PRO A 276 12.93 10.43 -20.60
CA PRO A 276 14.29 10.73 -20.18
C PRO A 276 14.38 12.07 -19.45
N TRP A 277 15.21 12.13 -18.41
CA TRP A 277 15.32 13.30 -17.52
C TRP A 277 15.78 14.55 -18.26
N GLU A 278 16.64 14.39 -19.26
CA GLU A 278 17.15 15.45 -20.12
C GLU A 278 16.06 16.15 -20.96
N LEU A 279 14.90 15.52 -21.17
CA LEU A 279 13.78 16.13 -21.90
C LEU A 279 12.91 17.05 -21.04
N VAL A 280 13.07 17.01 -19.72
CA VAL A 280 12.25 17.77 -18.76
C VAL A 280 13.05 18.78 -17.93
N ARG A 281 14.36 18.88 -18.15
CA ARG A 281 15.28 19.73 -17.40
C ARG A 281 15.50 21.10 -18.03
#